data_AF-A0A1V9XUB9-F1
#
_entry.id   AF-A0A1V9XUB9-F1
#
_cell.length_a   1.000
_cell.length_b   1.000
_cell.length_c   1.000
_cell.angle_alpha   90.00
_cell.angle_beta   90.00
_cell.angle_gamma   90.00
#
_symmetry.space_group_name_H-M   'P 1'
#
loop_
_entity.id
_entity.type
_entity.pdbx_description
1 polymer ?
#
loop_
_entity_poly.entity_id
_entity_poly.type
_entity_poly.pdbx_seq_one_letter_code
_entity_poly.pdbx_strand_id
1 'polypeptide(L)' 'MREIMNIHIGQAGVQMGAACWELYCLDHSINPDGTLSLECTIRIRSHEEADTYPEPALLILSLR' A
#
# COMPACT_ATOMS: atom_id res chain seq x y z
N MET A 1 15.74 9.03 -1.28
CA MET A 1 14.55 8.21 -1.57
C MET A 1 15.02 6.92 -2.24
N ARG A 2 14.66 5.75 -1.71
CA ARG A 2 14.90 4.43 -2.33
C ARG A 2 13.54 3.76 -2.45
N GLU A 3 13.10 3.51 -3.66
CA GLU A 3 11.80 2.89 -3.94
C GLU A 3 11.99 1.38 -4.09
N ILE A 4 11.00 0.62 -3.64
CA ILE A 4 10.98 -0.84 -3.69
C ILE A 4 9.66 -1.28 -4.33
N MET A 5 9.73 -2.20 -5.28
CA MET A 5 8.58 -2.77 -5.97
C MET A 5 8.33 -4.20 -5.46
N ASN A 6 7.12 -4.47 -4.98
CA ASN A 6 6.70 -5.81 -4.59
C ASN A 6 6.07 -6.53 -5.79
N ILE A 7 6.57 -7.72 -6.13
CA ILE A 7 6.05 -8.55 -7.23
C ILE A 7 5.59 -9.87 -6.65
N HIS A 8 4.30 -10.17 -6.80
CA HIS A 8 3.69 -11.40 -6.31
C HIS A 8 3.22 -12.27 -7.48
N ILE A 9 3.76 -13.49 -7.59
CA ILE A 9 3.52 -14.39 -8.71
C ILE A 9 2.79 -15.66 -8.24
N GLY A 10 1.80 -16.09 -9.03
CA GLY A 10 1.03 -17.31 -8.76
C GLY A 10 0.00 -17.16 -7.64
N GLN A 11 -0.80 -18.20 -7.46
CA GLN A 11 -1.99 -18.17 -6.62
C GLN A 11 -1.68 -17.92 -5.13
N ALA A 12 -0.68 -18.62 -4.58
CA ALA A 12 -0.22 -18.40 -3.22
C ALA A 12 0.43 -17.01 -3.03
N GLY A 13 1.21 -16.57 -4.02
CA GLY A 13 1.85 -15.25 -3.99
C GLY A 13 0.84 -14.12 -3.90
N VAL A 14 -0.23 -14.17 -4.70
CA VAL A 14 -1.32 -13.19 -4.66
C VAL A 14 -2.05 -13.19 -3.31
N GLN A 15 -2.30 -14.38 -2.72
CA GLN A 15 -2.95 -14.46 -1.41
C GLN A 15 -2.11 -13.84 -0.30
N MET A 16 -0.81 -14.16 -0.26
CA MET A 16 0.11 -13.55 0.69
C MET A 16 0.23 -12.04 0.45
N GLY A 17 0.27 -11.64 -0.82
CA GLY A 17 0.31 -10.23 -1.20
C GLY A 17 -0.87 -9.42 -0.70
N ALA A 18 -2.07 -9.97 -0.80
CA ALA A 18 -3.28 -9.34 -0.28
C ALA A 18 -3.22 -9.15 1.24
N ALA A 19 -2.82 -10.19 1.99
CA ALA A 19 -2.67 -10.10 3.45
C ALA A 19 -1.58 -9.10 3.87
N CYS A 20 -0.45 -9.07 3.16
CA CYS A 20 0.61 -8.08 3.38
C CYS A 20 0.12 -6.65 3.11
N TRP A 21 -0.68 -6.44 2.06
CA TRP A 21 -1.27 -5.14 1.76
C TRP A 21 -2.28 -4.70 2.83
N GLU A 22 -3.14 -5.60 3.30
CA GLU A 22 -4.06 -5.30 4.40
C GLU A 22 -3.32 -4.86 5.66
N LEU A 23 -2.25 -5.56 6.04
CA LEU A 23 -1.42 -5.17 7.18
C LEU A 23 -0.75 -3.81 6.97
N TYR A 24 -0.19 -3.57 5.78
CA TYR A 24 0.41 -2.28 5.44
C TYR A 24 -0.61 -1.13 5.57
N CYS A 25 -1.83 -1.34 5.07
CA CYS A 25 -2.92 -0.38 5.17
C CYS A 25 -3.30 -0.10 6.62
N LEU A 26 -3.37 -1.13 7.47
CA LEU A 26 -3.65 -0.97 8.90
C LEU A 26 -2.56 -0.16 9.62
N ASP A 27 -1.29 -0.50 9.38
CA ASP A 27 -0.15 0.19 10.01
C ASP A 27 -0.06 1.67 9.62
N HIS A 28 -0.44 2.00 8.38
CA HIS A 28 -0.36 3.37 7.84
C HIS A 28 -1.70 4.10 7.85
N SER A 29 -2.74 3.50 8.43
CA SER A 29 -4.12 4.02 8.41
C SER A 29 -4.60 4.39 7.00
N ILE A 30 -4.29 3.56 6.02
CA ILE A 30 -4.81 3.65 4.66
C ILE A 30 -6.14 2.88 4.63
N ASN A 31 -7.17 3.53 4.13
CA ASN A 31 -8.48 2.96 3.95
C ASN A 31 -8.47 1.96 2.79
N PRO A 32 -9.43 1.01 2.74
CA PRO A 32 -9.52 0.04 1.64
C PRO A 32 -9.70 0.67 0.25
N ASP A 33 -10.15 1.92 0.17
CA ASP A 33 -10.29 2.70 -1.07
C ASP A 33 -9.00 3.43 -1.48
N GLY A 34 -7.89 3.21 -0.76
CA GLY A 34 -6.59 3.83 -1.00
C GLY A 34 -6.43 5.22 -0.39
N THR A 35 -7.44 5.74 0.33
CA THR A 35 -7.35 7.07 0.96
C THR A 35 -6.66 6.99 2.33
N LEU A 36 -5.86 8.00 2.70
CA LEU A 36 -5.32 8.08 4.06
C LEU A 36 -6.42 8.52 5.04
N SER A 37 -6.52 7.84 6.18
CA SER A 37 -7.35 8.28 7.28
C SER A 37 -6.95 9.68 7.73
N LEU A 38 -7.95 10.46 8.18
CA LEU A 38 -7.77 11.85 8.59
C LEU A 38 -6.72 11.97 9.71
N GLU A 39 -6.66 10.97 10.60
CA GLU A 39 -5.69 10.89 11.69
C GLU A 39 -4.25 10.78 11.17
N CYS A 40 -4.01 9.90 10.18
CA CYS A 40 -2.69 9.77 9.56
C CYS A 40 -2.34 10.99 8.72
N THR A 41 -3.32 11.58 8.02
CA THR A 41 -3.14 12.84 7.28
C THR A 41 -2.65 13.97 8.20
N ILE A 42 -3.22 14.10 9.40
CA ILE A 42 -2.78 15.12 10.37
C ILE A 42 -1.34 14.85 10.85
N ARG A 43 -1.00 13.57 11.10
CA ARG A 43 0.37 13.17 11.48
C ARG A 43 1.38 13.51 10.39
N ILE A 44 1.07 13.21 9.12
CA ILE A 44 1.91 13.55 7.97
C ILE A 44 2.03 15.07 7.79
N ARG A 45 0.97 15.85 8.02
CA ARG A 45 1.06 17.32 7.90
C ARG A 45 1.86 18.00 9.01
N SER A 46 2.07 17.35 10.16
CA SER A 46 2.94 17.84 11.23
C SER A 46 4.43 17.52 11.03
N HIS A 47 4.74 16.62 10.09
CA HIS A 47 6.10 16.23 9.72
C HIS A 47 6.17 16.19 8.19
N GLU A 48 6.50 17.33 7.57
CA GLU A 48 6.70 17.52 6.13
C GLU A 48 7.18 16.26 5.39
N GLU A 49 6.28 15.51 4.77
CA GLU A 49 6.54 14.74 3.53
C GLU A 49 5.21 14.39 2.86
N ALA A 50 5.00 14.91 1.65
CA ALA A 50 3.78 14.72 0.87
C ALA A 50 3.75 13.31 0.25
N ASP A 51 3.45 12.32 1.08
CA ASP A 51 3.38 10.92 0.69
C ASP A 51 1.95 10.53 0.30
N THR A 52 1.46 11.10 -0.81
CA THR A 52 0.43 10.41 -1.58
C THR A 52 1.14 9.29 -2.32
N TYR A 53 1.20 8.09 -1.72
CA TYR A 53 1.73 6.91 -2.39
C TYR A 53 0.74 6.47 -3.48
N PRO A 54 1.07 6.62 -4.78
CA PRO A 54 0.26 6.01 -5.82
C PRO A 54 0.39 4.50 -5.65
N GLU A 55 -0.74 3.78 -5.70
CA GLU A 55 -0.75 2.33 -5.59
C GLU A 55 0.37 1.66 -6.40
N PRO A 56 1.34 0.97 -5.77
CA PRO A 56 2.14 -0.02 -6.47
C PRO A 56 1.47 -1.41 -6.40
N ALA A 57 0.27 -1.52 -5.82
CA ALA A 57 -0.28 -2.80 -5.38
C ALA A 57 -0.98 -3.63 -6.46
N LEU A 58 -1.24 -3.08 -7.65
CA LEU A 58 -1.96 -3.81 -8.69
C LEU A 58 -1.22 -3.94 -10.02
N LEU A 59 0.09 -4.23 -9.99
CA LEU A 59 0.66 -5.10 -11.02
C LEU A 59 0.44 -6.57 -10.66
N ILE A 60 -0.77 -6.93 -10.21
CA ILE A 60 -1.32 -8.28 -10.40
C ILE A 60 -1.65 -8.37 -11.89
N LEU A 61 -0.60 -8.35 -12.72
CA LEU A 61 -0.68 -8.89 -14.05
C LEU A 61 -0.93 -10.38 -13.81
N SER A 62 -2.21 -10.69 -13.79
CA SER A 62 -2.77 -11.97 -14.19
C SER A 62 -2.03 -12.40 -15.46
N LEU A 63 -0.86 -13.02 -15.30
CA LEU A 63 -0.29 -13.92 -16.28
C LEU A 63 -1.20 -15.16 -16.27
N ARG A 64 -2.38 -14.98 -16.88
CA ARG A 64 -2.87 -15.96 -17.82
C ARG A 64 -2.33 -15.59 -19.19
#